data_AF-A0A2X3HZM8-F1
#
_entry.id   AF-A0A2X3HZM8-F1
#
_cell.length_a   1.000
_cell.length_b   1.000
_cell.length_c   1.000
_cell.angle_alpha   90.00
_cell.angle_beta   90.00
_cell.angle_gamma   90.00
#
_symmetry.space_group_name_H-M   'P 1'
#
loop_
_entity.id
_entity.type
_entity.pdbx_description
1 polymer ?
#
loop_
_entity_poly.entity_id
_entity_poly.type
_entity_poly.pdbx_seq_one_letter_code
_entity_poly.pdbx_strand_id
1 'polypeptide(L)'
;MEISARNKAIIRYLPNYKVEVSYGAKEEYIVDLSSKDKSYLNLIYDEKGNVKLKINPGISDINTYYEIKELGSNKYDFLIRQNIIGIVLVDVIGIIQSRVIFNINGNFVIKDREFVISKDRNLNNTYN
;
A
#
# COMPACT_ATOMS: atom_id res chain seq x y z
N MET A 1 0.41 -15.15 -11.77
CA MET A 1 -0.12 -15.58 -10.46
C MET A 1 -0.10 -14.37 -9.56
N GLU A 2 -1.25 -13.72 -9.34
CA GLU A 2 -1.34 -12.44 -8.63
C GLU A 2 -1.30 -12.64 -7.11
N ILE A 3 -0.25 -12.12 -6.47
CA ILE A 3 -0.18 -12.00 -5.01
C ILE A 3 -1.32 -11.07 -4.50
N SER A 4 -1.67 -10.06 -5.30
CA SER A 4 -2.83 -9.18 -5.14
C SER A 4 -4.16 -9.95 -5.02
N ALA A 5 -4.40 -10.99 -5.83
CA ALA A 5 -5.64 -11.77 -5.80
C ALA A 5 -5.80 -12.62 -4.53
N ARG A 6 -4.71 -12.92 -3.82
CA ARG A 6 -4.74 -13.59 -2.50
C ARG A 6 -4.76 -12.61 -1.32
N ASN A 7 -4.58 -11.31 -1.59
CA ASN A 7 -4.66 -10.25 -0.62
C ASN A 7 -6.10 -9.72 -0.56
N LYS A 8 -6.94 -10.31 0.31
CA LYS A 8 -8.15 -9.63 0.75
C LYS A 8 -7.73 -8.43 1.59
N ALA A 9 -7.63 -7.28 0.93
CA ALA A 9 -7.49 -5.99 1.56
C ALA A 9 -8.74 -5.17 1.27
N ILE A 10 -9.22 -4.45 2.27
CA ILE A 10 -10.27 -3.46 2.13
C ILE A 10 -9.60 -2.12 2.28
N ILE A 11 -9.68 -1.30 1.24
CA ILE A 11 -9.16 0.06 1.28
C ILE A 11 -10.31 0.96 0.87
N ARG A 12 -10.64 1.95 1.70
CA ARG A 12 -11.79 2.81 1.44
C ARG A 12 -11.55 4.23 1.92
N TYR A 13 -12.02 5.19 1.13
CA TYR A 13 -12.11 6.56 1.59
C TYR A 13 -13.17 6.65 2.69
N LEU A 14 -12.84 7.36 3.76
CA LEU A 14 -13.72 7.73 4.86
C LEU A 14 -13.86 9.25 4.93
N PRO A 15 -14.99 9.77 5.46
CA PRO A 15 -15.16 11.21 5.66
C PRO A 15 -14.02 11.85 6.45
N ASN A 16 -13.88 13.17 6.28
CA ASN A 16 -12.86 14.00 6.92
C ASN A 16 -11.43 13.64 6.50
N TYR A 17 -11.21 13.49 5.19
CA TYR A 17 -9.89 13.27 4.59
C TYR A 17 -9.17 12.02 5.11
N LYS A 18 -9.91 10.95 5.38
CA LYS A 18 -9.34 9.70 5.92
C LYS A 18 -9.41 8.56 4.91
N VAL A 19 -8.46 7.64 5.01
CA VAL A 19 -8.49 6.36 4.31
C VAL A 19 -8.34 5.25 5.33
N GLU A 20 -9.26 4.30 5.28
CA GLU A 20 -9.09 3.02 5.97
C GLU A 20 -8.29 2.08 5.08
N VAL A 21 -7.31 1.43 5.68
CA VAL A 21 -6.54 0.34 5.09
C VAL A 21 -6.68 -0.85 6.03
N SER A 22 -7.36 -1.89 5.57
CA SER A 22 -7.48 -3.15 6.28
C SER A 22 -6.92 -4.29 5.44
N TYR A 23 -6.07 -5.13 6.03
CA TYR A 23 -5.57 -6.33 5.35
C TYR A 23 -5.38 -7.49 6.33
N GLY A 24 -5.73 -8.69 5.87
CA GLY A 24 -5.77 -9.85 6.77
C GLY A 24 -6.88 -9.74 7.82
N ALA A 25 -6.75 -10.49 8.92
CA ALA A 25 -7.86 -10.67 9.86
C ALA A 25 -7.91 -9.64 11.01
N LYS A 26 -6.87 -8.84 11.23
CA LYS A 26 -6.73 -8.04 12.47
C LYS A 26 -6.03 -6.68 12.33
N GLU A 27 -5.62 -6.29 11.13
CA GLU A 27 -4.84 -5.06 10.94
C GLU A 27 -5.71 -4.04 10.20
N GLU A 28 -6.07 -2.97 10.89
CA GLU A 28 -6.82 -1.84 10.37
C GLU A 28 -6.06 -0.55 10.72
N TYR A 29 -5.80 0.26 9.71
CA TYR A 29 -5.09 1.51 9.81
C TYR A 29 -5.95 2.64 9.25
N ILE A 30 -5.91 3.80 9.91
CA ILE A 30 -6.50 5.02 9.41
C ILE A 30 -5.37 5.96 8.99
N VAL A 31 -5.35 6.31 7.72
CA VAL A 31 -4.41 7.28 7.15
C VAL A 31 -5.13 8.63 7.04
N ASP A 32 -4.48 9.67 7.55
CA ASP A 32 -4.92 11.05 7.40
C ASP A 32 -4.32 11.65 6.11
N LEU A 33 -5.19 12.09 5.20
CA LEU A 33 -4.83 12.74 3.94
C LEU A 33 -4.90 14.26 4.01
N SER A 34 -5.21 14.87 5.16
CA SER A 34 -5.39 16.32 5.30
C SER A 34 -4.16 17.15 4.90
N SER A 35 -2.97 16.55 4.86
CA SER A 35 -1.74 17.17 4.37
C SER A 35 -1.58 17.16 2.83
N LYS A 36 -2.41 16.41 2.10
CA LYS A 36 -2.37 16.34 0.63
C LYS A 36 -2.90 17.63 0.02
N ASP A 37 -2.57 17.86 -1.25
CA ASP A 37 -2.99 19.04 -1.99
C ASP A 37 -4.52 19.18 -2.03
N LYS A 38 -5.03 20.40 -1.82
CA LYS A 38 -6.47 20.66 -1.78
C LYS A 38 -7.17 20.32 -3.09
N SER A 39 -6.54 20.56 -4.23
CA SER A 39 -7.11 20.21 -5.54
C SER A 39 -7.31 18.70 -5.66
N TYR A 40 -6.36 17.91 -5.14
CA TYR A 40 -6.47 16.46 -5.05
C TYR A 40 -7.59 16.03 -4.09
N LEU A 41 -7.62 16.59 -2.88
CA LEU A 41 -8.67 16.28 -1.90
C LEU A 41 -10.07 16.60 -2.44
N ASN A 42 -10.23 17.68 -3.21
CA ASN A 42 -11.52 18.08 -3.81
C ASN A 42 -12.03 17.10 -4.89
N LEU A 43 -11.16 16.26 -5.46
CA LEU A 43 -11.58 15.17 -6.35
C LEU A 43 -12.31 14.07 -5.56
N ILE A 44 -11.87 13.82 -4.31
CA ILE A 44 -12.36 12.73 -3.45
C ILE A 44 -13.49 13.20 -2.54
N TYR A 45 -13.39 14.41 -1.99
CA TYR A 45 -14.24 14.94 -0.93
C TYR A 45 -15.04 16.17 -1.36
N ASP A 46 -16.24 16.31 -0.81
CA ASP A 46 -17.04 17.53 -0.92
C ASP A 46 -16.56 18.61 0.07
N GLU A 47 -17.11 19.81 -0.04
CA GLU A 47 -16.78 20.94 0.84
C GLU A 47 -17.06 20.67 2.33
N LYS A 48 -17.90 19.66 2.63
CA LYS A 48 -18.22 19.23 3.99
C LYS A 48 -17.33 18.07 4.46
N GLY A 49 -16.39 17.62 3.64
CA GLY A 49 -15.48 16.50 3.93
C GLY A 49 -16.08 15.11 3.70
N ASN A 50 -17.23 14.98 3.02
CA ASN A 50 -17.81 13.68 2.68
C ASN A 50 -17.21 13.13 1.39
N VAL A 51 -17.10 11.80 1.29
CA VAL A 51 -16.62 11.13 0.08
C VAL A 51 -17.64 11.29 -1.05
N LYS A 52 -17.21 11.87 -2.17
CA LYS A 52 -18.01 12.05 -3.40
C LYS A 52 -17.93 10.85 -4.34
N LEU A 53 -16.79 10.16 -4.31
CA LEU A 53 -16.47 9.11 -5.26
C LEU A 53 -17.07 7.77 -4.84
N LYS A 54 -17.48 6.99 -5.84
CA LYS A 54 -17.90 5.58 -5.67
C LYS A 54 -16.76 4.59 -5.89
N ILE A 55 -15.56 5.09 -6.20
CA ILE A 55 -14.34 4.29 -6.38
C ILE A 55 -13.50 4.36 -5.11
N ASN A 56 -12.88 3.23 -4.79
CA ASN A 56 -11.97 3.09 -3.66
C ASN A 56 -10.52 3.04 -4.12
N PRO A 57 -9.54 3.34 -3.24
CA PRO A 57 -8.13 3.14 -3.56
C PRO A 57 -7.83 1.67 -3.88
N GLY A 58 -6.77 1.46 -4.66
CA GLY A 58 -6.33 0.13 -5.07
C GLY A 58 -4.97 -0.25 -4.48
N ILE A 59 -4.63 -1.53 -4.59
CA ILE A 59 -3.26 -2.01 -4.42
C ILE A 59 -2.67 -2.16 -5.82
N SER A 60 -1.48 -1.60 -6.06
CA SER A 60 -0.80 -1.76 -7.33
C SER A 60 -0.26 -3.19 -7.51
N ASP A 61 0.22 -3.48 -8.71
CA ASP A 61 1.15 -4.59 -8.92
C ASP A 61 2.41 -4.46 -8.04
N ILE A 62 3.24 -5.51 -8.03
CA ILE A 62 4.52 -5.51 -7.32
C ILE A 62 5.40 -4.39 -7.88
N ASN A 63 5.74 -3.40 -7.06
CA ASN A 63 6.61 -2.30 -7.46
C ASN A 63 8.08 -2.65 -7.25
N THR A 64 8.39 -3.39 -6.18
CA THR A 64 9.76 -3.73 -5.80
C THR A 64 9.79 -5.04 -5.03
N TYR A 65 10.87 -5.79 -5.18
CA TYR A 65 11.18 -6.92 -4.32
C TYR A 65 12.65 -6.87 -3.89
N TYR A 66 12.93 -7.38 -2.70
CA TYR A 66 14.29 -7.58 -2.21
C TYR A 66 14.48 -9.03 -1.79
N GLU A 67 15.59 -9.63 -2.18
CA GLU A 67 15.97 -10.96 -1.72
C GLU A 67 16.58 -10.87 -0.33
N ILE A 68 16.08 -11.70 0.59
CA ILE A 68 16.61 -11.88 1.94
C ILE A 68 17.13 -13.31 2.01
N LYS A 69 18.46 -13.43 2.01
CA LYS A 69 19.14 -14.71 2.20
C LYS A 69 19.61 -14.83 3.65
N GLU A 70 19.10 -15.84 4.35
CA GLU A 70 19.59 -16.18 5.68
C GLU A 70 20.95 -16.89 5.58
N LEU A 71 21.93 -16.42 6.35
CA LEU A 71 23.28 -17.01 6.37
C LEU A 71 23.21 -18.46 6.83
N GLY A 72 23.79 -19.38 6.04
CA GLY A 72 23.76 -20.82 6.32
C GLY A 72 22.47 -21.54 5.91
N SER A 73 21.52 -20.85 5.28
CA SER A 73 20.27 -21.42 4.77
C SER A 73 20.22 -21.42 3.24
N ASN A 74 19.60 -22.44 2.67
CA ASN A 74 19.27 -22.50 1.23
C ASN A 74 17.88 -21.92 0.93
N LYS A 75 17.21 -21.32 1.92
CA LYS A 75 15.90 -20.68 1.76
C LYS A 75 16.08 -19.23 1.36
N TYR A 76 15.26 -18.80 0.40
CA TYR A 76 15.15 -17.40 -0.02
C TYR A 76 13.82 -16.84 0.46
N ASP A 77 13.91 -15.78 1.24
CA ASP A 77 12.77 -14.95 1.57
C ASP A 77 12.79 -13.74 0.63
N PHE A 78 11.62 -13.22 0.30
CA PHE A 78 11.48 -12.03 -0.51
C PHE A 78 10.67 -10.99 0.25
N LEU A 79 11.15 -9.76 0.24
CA LEU A 79 10.41 -8.61 0.73
C LEU A 79 9.74 -7.91 -0.46
N ILE A 80 8.45 -8.13 -0.62
CA ILE A 80 7.65 -7.59 -1.72
C ILE A 80 6.97 -6.31 -1.28
N ARG A 81 7.01 -5.26 -2.12
CA ARG A 81 6.34 -3.98 -1.88
C ARG A 81 5.30 -3.70 -2.96
N GLN A 82 4.11 -3.35 -2.51
CA GLN A 82 2.99 -2.90 -3.33
C GLN A 82 2.46 -1.57 -2.78
N ASN A 83 2.26 -0.60 -3.66
CA ASN A 83 1.71 0.71 -3.29
C ASN A 83 0.21 0.61 -3.08
N ILE A 84 -0.29 1.35 -2.10
CA ILE A 84 -1.70 1.74 -2.03
C ILE A 84 -1.83 3.03 -2.83
N ILE A 85 -2.54 2.94 -3.95
CA ILE A 85 -2.71 4.02 -4.91
C ILE A 85 -4.09 4.65 -4.76
N GLY A 86 -4.11 5.98 -4.74
CA GLY A 86 -5.34 6.76 -4.75
C GLY A 86 -6.01 6.75 -6.13
N ILE A 87 -6.80 7.78 -6.41
CA ILE A 87 -7.49 7.91 -7.71
C ILE A 87 -6.57 8.31 -8.86
N VAL A 88 -5.35 8.77 -8.55
CA VAL A 88 -4.29 9.04 -9.52
C VAL A 88 -3.11 8.13 -9.17
N LEU A 89 -2.55 7.44 -10.17
CA LEU A 89 -1.51 6.42 -9.97
C LEU A 89 -0.24 6.94 -9.28
N VAL A 90 0.08 8.23 -9.43
CA VAL A 90 1.24 8.86 -8.78
C VAL A 90 1.00 9.15 -7.29
N ASP A 91 -0.25 9.12 -6.83
CA ASP A 91 -0.57 9.31 -5.41
C ASP A 91 -0.45 8.00 -4.64
N VAL A 92 0.69 7.84 -3.98
CA VAL A 92 0.93 6.76 -3.03
C VAL A 92 0.44 7.19 -1.66
N ILE A 93 -0.62 6.53 -1.18
CA ILE A 93 -1.19 6.72 0.17
C ILE A 93 -0.32 6.00 1.20
N GLY A 94 0.23 4.85 0.83
CA GLY A 94 1.13 4.05 1.66
C GLY A 94 1.61 2.82 0.91
N ILE A 95 2.34 1.96 1.60
CA ILE A 95 2.95 0.76 1.01
C ILE A 95 2.61 -0.43 1.88
N ILE A 96 2.09 -1.49 1.27
CA ILE A 96 1.99 -2.81 1.89
C ILE A 96 3.28 -3.54 1.58
N GLN A 97 4.02 -3.90 2.62
CA GLN A 97 5.22 -4.70 2.51
C GLN A 97 4.94 -6.10 3.04
N SER A 98 5.28 -7.12 2.28
CA SER A 98 5.05 -8.53 2.62
C SER A 98 6.34 -9.31 2.55
N ARG A 99 6.68 -10.02 3.62
CA ARG A 99 7.73 -11.04 3.57
C ARG A 99 7.14 -12.35 3.09
N VAL A 100 7.65 -12.89 1.99
CA VAL A 100 7.19 -14.14 1.41
C VAL A 100 8.32 -15.16 1.31
N ILE A 101 7.98 -16.44 1.47
CA ILE A 101 8.93 -17.56 1.28
C ILE A 101 8.45 -18.38 0.09
N PHE A 102 9.36 -18.72 -0.81
CA PHE A 102 9.09 -19.70 -1.85
C PHE A 102 9.37 -21.11 -1.35
N ASN A 103 8.35 -21.95 -1.42
CA ASN A 103 8.49 -23.38 -1.18
C ASN A 103 8.98 -24.07 -2.46
N ILE A 104 9.68 -25.20 -2.27
CA ILE A 104 10.21 -26.04 -3.35
C ILE A 104 9.14 -26.50 -4.36
N ASN A 105 7.86 -26.47 -3.99
CA ASN A 105 6.73 -26.85 -4.84
C ASN A 105 6.19 -25.68 -5.70
N GLY A 106 6.90 -24.55 -5.77
CA GLY A 106 6.50 -23.35 -6.54
C GLY A 106 5.43 -22.48 -5.87
N ASN A 107 4.98 -22.85 -4.67
CA ASN A 107 4.04 -22.06 -3.87
C ASN A 107 4.77 -21.03 -3.03
N PHE A 108 4.19 -19.84 -2.86
CA PHE A 108 4.67 -18.86 -1.88
C PHE A 108 3.79 -18.85 -0.62
N VAL A 109 4.39 -18.50 0.51
CA VAL A 109 3.70 -18.27 1.79
C VAL A 109 4.07 -16.88 2.30
N ILE A 110 3.07 -16.06 2.62
CA ILE A 110 3.27 -14.78 3.32
C ILE A 110 3.55 -15.09 4.79
N LYS A 111 4.69 -14.63 5.31
CA LYS A 111 5.12 -14.83 6.69
C LYS A 111 4.64 -13.73 7.60
N ASP A 112 4.84 -12.49 7.16
CA ASP A 112 4.47 -11.28 7.85
C ASP A 112 4.19 -10.18 6.84
N ARG A 113 3.50 -9.15 7.31
CA ARG A 113 3.17 -7.96 6.56
C ARG A 113 3.28 -6.75 7.47
N GLU A 114 3.59 -5.62 6.87
CA GLU A 114 3.54 -4.34 7.54
C GLU A 114 3.01 -3.26 6.59
N PHE A 115 2.33 -2.29 7.19
CA PHE A 115 1.92 -1.08 6.52
C PHE A 115 2.92 0.04 6.77
N VAL A 116 3.48 0.56 5.69
CA VAL A 116 4.49 1.62 5.73
C VAL A 116 3.91 2.90 5.14
N ILE A 117 3.74 3.91 5.99
CA ILE A 117 3.44 5.28 5.57
C ILE A 117 4.77 6.04 5.57
N SER A 118 5.29 6.40 4.40
CA SER A 118 6.39 7.37 4.37
C SER A 118 5.80 8.76 4.60
N LYS A 119 6.20 9.42 5.69
CA LYS A 119 6.00 10.85 5.88
C LYS A 119 6.81 11.56 4.79
N ASP A 120 6.13 11.97 3.72
CA ASP A 120 6.63 12.76 2.59
C ASP A 120 8.02 12.38 2.04
N ARG A 121 8.03 11.58 0.96
CA ARG A 121 9.06 11.78 -0.08
C ARG A 121 8.67 12.99 -0.92
N ASN A 122 8.85 14.20 -0.38
CA ASN A 122 9.08 15.36 -1.24
C ASN A 122 10.41 15.13 -1.96
N LEU A 123 10.38 14.40 -3.07
CA LEU A 123 11.48 14.31 -4.03
C LEU A 123 11.56 15.63 -4.79
N ASN A 124 11.98 16.68 -4.08
CA ASN A 124 12.74 17.75 -4.72
C ASN A 124 14.14 17.18 -5.03
N ASN A 125 14.22 16.26 -6.00
CA ASN A 125 15.45 16.09 -6.77
C ASN A 125 15.48 17.22 -7.81
N THR A 126 15.69 18.43 -7.32
CA THR A 126 16.27 19.49 -8.15
C THR A 126 17.76 19.16 -8.17
N TYR A 127 18.21 18.49 -9.24
CA TYR A 127 19.62 18.50 -9.58
C TYR A 127 19.95 19.94 -9.95
N ASN A 128 20.66 20.64 -9.05
CA ASN A 128 21.55 21.75 -9.42
C ASN A 128 22.90 21.15 -9.79
#